data_AF-A0A2V9CJ36-F1
#
_entry.id   AF-A0A2V9CJ36-F1
#
_cell.length_a   1.000
_cell.length_b   1.000
_cell.length_c   1.000
_cell.angle_alpha   90.00
_cell.angle_beta   90.00
_cell.angle_gamma   90.00
#
_symmetry.space_group_name_H-M   'P 1'
#
loop_
_entity.id
_entity.type
_entity.pdbx_description
1 polymer ?
#
loop_
_entity_poly.entity_id
_entity_poly.type
_entity_poly.pdbx_seq_one_letter_code
_entity_poly.pdbx_strand_id
1 'polypeptide(L)'
;AGRITAVMPYYGYARQDKKNAPREPITGRLVADLLQSAGVHRILALDLEADQIEGFFNIPVDHLRALPLFAEYLREKVPEPAVVVAPDDGAVKVAYRLAERLRLPLAVVFQRRTAPDAEQTVQVVGEVEGRIPVLIDR
;
A
#
# COMPACT_ATOMS: atom_id res chain seq x y z
N ALA A 1 -20.27 24.31 12.29
CA ALA A 1 -18.95 23.90 12.81
C ALA A 1 -17.89 24.84 12.24
N GLY A 2 -16.83 25.18 12.98
CA GLY A 2 -15.77 26.09 12.49
C GLY A 2 -14.71 25.43 11.61
N ARG A 3 -14.57 24.10 11.69
CA ARG A 3 -13.70 23.27 10.84
C ARG A 3 -14.17 21.82 10.92
N ILE A 4 -14.19 21.11 9.79
CA ILE A 4 -14.58 19.69 9.71
C ILE A 4 -13.39 18.90 9.19
N THR A 5 -12.92 17.91 9.95
CA THR A 5 -11.89 16.96 9.51
C THR A 5 -12.52 15.60 9.31
N ALA A 6 -12.41 15.04 8.11
CA ALA A 6 -12.81 13.67 7.87
C ALA A 6 -11.65 12.74 8.24
N VAL A 7 -11.88 11.91 9.25
CA VAL A 7 -10.95 10.84 9.65
C VAL A 7 -11.36 9.58 8.90
N MET A 8 -10.53 9.17 7.95
CA MET A 8 -10.78 8.05 7.04
C MET A 8 -9.61 7.06 7.13
N PRO A 9 -9.60 6.16 8.13
CA PRO A 9 -8.54 5.17 8.28
C PRO A 9 -8.33 4.31 7.03
N TYR A 10 -9.39 4.09 6.26
CA TYR A 10 -9.34 3.40 4.98
C TYR A 10 -10.07 4.22 3.92
N TYR A 11 -9.35 4.64 2.87
CA TYR A 11 -9.92 5.36 1.75
C TYR A 11 -10.43 4.37 0.68
N GLY A 12 -11.69 3.96 0.79
CA GLY A 12 -12.22 2.79 0.04
C GLY A 12 -12.13 2.85 -1.49
N TYR A 13 -12.04 4.04 -2.09
CA TYR A 13 -11.90 4.21 -3.54
C TYR A 13 -10.44 4.48 -3.98
N ALA A 14 -9.47 4.24 -3.11
CA ALA A 14 -8.06 4.46 -3.37
C ALA A 14 -7.51 3.65 -4.56
N ARG A 15 -8.08 2.47 -4.84
CA ARG A 15 -7.66 1.62 -5.96
C ARG A 15 -8.09 2.11 -7.34
N GLN A 16 -9.04 3.07 -7.41
CA GLN A 16 -9.51 3.69 -8.65
C GLN A 16 -8.93 5.10 -8.78
N ASP A 17 -7.59 5.20 -8.71
CA ASP A 17 -6.78 6.42 -8.75
C ASP A 17 -6.33 6.82 -10.17
N LYS A 18 -6.43 5.89 -11.12
CA LYS A 18 -6.11 6.13 -12.53
C LYS A 18 -7.08 5.41 -13.44
N LYS A 19 -7.06 5.82 -14.71
CA LYS A 19 -7.84 5.20 -15.77
C LYS A 19 -7.05 4.05 -16.38
N ASN A 20 -7.47 2.82 -16.13
CA ASN A 20 -6.80 1.63 -16.66
C ASN A 20 -7.32 1.28 -18.07
N ALA A 21 -8.59 1.56 -18.36
CA ALA A 21 -9.20 1.38 -19.68
C ALA A 21 -9.97 2.63 -20.17
N PRO A 22 -10.25 2.76 -21.48
CA PRO A 22 -11.09 3.82 -22.02
C PRO A 22 -12.46 3.89 -21.32
N ARG A 23 -12.89 5.12 -20.99
CA ARG A 23 -14.20 5.44 -20.38
C ARG A 23 -14.42 4.91 -18.95
N GLU A 24 -13.36 4.51 -18.25
CA GLU A 24 -13.43 4.25 -16.80
C GLU A 24 -13.33 5.55 -15.97
N PRO A 25 -14.03 5.63 -14.82
CA PRO A 25 -13.93 6.74 -13.90
C PRO A 25 -12.64 6.68 -13.07
N ILE A 26 -12.20 7.84 -12.57
CA ILE A 26 -11.23 7.94 -11.48
C ILE A 26 -12.03 8.20 -10.20
N THR A 27 -12.66 7.15 -9.67
CA THR A 27 -13.62 7.28 -8.55
C THR A 27 -12.94 7.79 -7.28
N GLY A 28 -11.65 7.49 -7.08
CA GLY A 28 -10.86 8.06 -6.00
C GLY A 28 -10.85 9.60 -6.03
N ARG A 29 -10.81 10.21 -7.21
CA ARG A 29 -10.90 11.68 -7.37
C ARG A 29 -12.33 12.18 -7.17
N LEU A 30 -13.32 11.48 -7.72
CA LEU A 30 -14.74 11.84 -7.54
C LEU A 30 -15.11 11.90 -6.05
N VAL A 31 -14.73 10.90 -5.26
CA VAL A 31 -15.03 10.88 -3.82
C VAL A 31 -14.34 12.03 -3.08
N ALA A 32 -13.10 12.37 -3.47
CA ALA A 32 -12.40 13.52 -2.91
C ALA A 32 -13.14 14.83 -3.19
N ASP A 33 -13.68 15.00 -4.41
CA ASP A 33 -14.48 16.17 -4.77
C ASP A 33 -15.81 16.23 -4.02
N LEU A 34 -16.47 15.08 -3.79
CA LEU A 34 -17.71 15.01 -3.01
C LEU A 34 -17.48 15.37 -1.53
N LEU A 35 -16.39 14.88 -0.93
CA LEU A 35 -16.02 15.23 0.45
C LEU A 35 -15.79 16.73 0.61
N GLN A 36 -15.05 17.33 -0.33
CA GLN A 36 -14.81 18.78 -0.34
C GLN A 36 -16.12 19.56 -0.54
N SER A 37 -16.96 19.12 -1.47
CA SER A 37 -18.27 19.75 -1.74
C SER A 37 -19.22 19.66 -0.55
N ALA A 38 -19.12 18.60 0.25
CA ALA A 38 -19.87 18.43 1.49
C ALA A 38 -19.35 19.31 2.64
N GLY A 39 -18.26 20.07 2.44
CA GLY A 39 -17.70 20.98 3.44
C GLY A 39 -16.63 20.36 4.33
N VAL A 40 -15.93 19.31 3.89
CA VAL A 40 -14.74 18.80 4.59
C VAL A 40 -13.57 19.75 4.35
N HIS A 41 -12.84 20.10 5.43
CA HIS A 41 -11.75 21.07 5.41
C HIS A 41 -10.36 20.43 5.53
N ARG A 42 -10.30 19.15 5.92
CA ARG A 42 -9.07 18.37 6.08
C ARG A 42 -9.38 16.87 6.04
N ILE A 43 -8.44 16.09 5.52
CA ILE A 43 -8.47 14.63 5.57
C ILE A 43 -7.38 14.13 6.51
N LEU A 44 -7.69 13.09 7.30
CA LEU A 44 -6.71 12.27 7.99
C LEU A 44 -6.89 10.84 7.50
N ALA A 45 -5.87 10.26 6.85
CA ALA A 45 -5.94 8.92 6.29
C ALA A 45 -4.71 8.09 6.67
N LEU A 46 -4.83 6.77 6.60
CA LEU A 46 -3.74 5.82 6.85
C LEU A 46 -3.44 5.06 5.55
N ASP A 47 -2.14 4.98 5.21
CA ASP A 47 -1.60 4.17 4.10
C ASP A 47 -2.48 4.15 2.84
N LEU A 48 -2.63 5.31 2.21
CA LEU A 48 -3.30 5.43 0.92
C LEU A 48 -2.65 4.50 -0.11
N GLU A 49 -3.49 3.87 -0.94
CA GLU A 49 -3.03 2.95 -2.00
C GLU A 49 -1.96 3.60 -2.86
N ALA A 50 -2.14 4.85 -3.29
CA ALA A 50 -1.16 5.59 -4.05
C ALA A 50 -0.88 6.93 -3.39
N ASP A 51 0.41 7.29 -3.26
CA ASP A 51 0.84 8.57 -2.68
C ASP A 51 0.24 9.77 -3.46
N GLN A 52 -0.04 9.58 -4.76
CA GLN A 52 -0.66 10.56 -5.65
C GLN A 52 -2.09 10.95 -5.25
N ILE A 53 -2.79 10.11 -4.47
CA ILE A 53 -4.17 10.38 -4.02
C ILE A 53 -4.23 11.65 -3.15
N GLU A 54 -3.15 12.02 -2.46
CA GLU A 54 -3.07 13.30 -1.76
C GLU A 54 -3.36 14.48 -2.70
N GLY A 55 -2.91 14.39 -3.96
CA GLY A 55 -3.16 15.38 -5.00
C GLY A 55 -4.61 15.42 -5.51
N PHE A 56 -5.48 14.50 -5.08
CA PHE A 56 -6.92 14.60 -5.35
C PHE A 56 -7.62 15.56 -4.41
N PHE A 57 -6.98 16.07 -3.37
CA PHE A 57 -7.58 16.98 -2.42
C PHE A 57 -6.98 18.38 -2.59
N ASN A 58 -7.83 19.41 -2.69
CA ASN A 58 -7.40 20.81 -2.62
C ASN A 58 -7.37 21.31 -1.16
N ILE A 59 -7.58 20.41 -0.21
CA ILE A 59 -7.55 20.63 1.23
C ILE A 59 -6.40 19.83 1.85
N PRO A 60 -5.89 20.21 3.03
CA PRO A 60 -4.81 19.47 3.68
C PRO A 60 -5.16 18.00 3.91
N VAL A 61 -4.22 17.11 3.60
CA VAL A 61 -4.29 15.67 3.86
C VAL A 61 -3.16 15.30 4.80
N ASP A 62 -3.52 14.80 5.98
CA ASP A 62 -2.59 14.18 6.91
C ASP A 62 -2.54 12.67 6.56
N HIS A 63 -1.50 12.25 5.81
CA HIS A 63 -1.31 10.86 5.39
C HIS A 63 -0.38 10.12 6.35
N LEU A 64 -0.98 9.38 7.29
CA LEU A 64 -0.27 8.58 8.28
C LEU A 64 0.25 7.27 7.68
N ARG A 65 1.34 6.74 8.24
CA ARG A 65 1.96 5.47 7.82
C ARG A 65 2.02 4.50 8.98
N ALA A 66 1.48 3.29 8.82
CA ALA A 66 1.53 2.23 9.81
C ALA A 66 2.84 1.44 9.79
N LEU A 67 3.61 1.51 8.69
CA LEU A 67 4.83 0.72 8.51
C LEU A 67 5.83 0.78 9.70
N PRO A 68 6.11 1.94 10.33
CA PRO A 68 7.00 1.98 11.50
C PRO A 68 6.47 1.15 12.69
N LEU A 69 5.16 1.19 12.94
CA LEU A 69 4.50 0.41 14.00
C LEU A 69 4.61 -1.10 13.71
N PHE A 70 4.35 -1.50 12.46
CA PHE A 70 4.52 -2.90 12.06
C PHE A 70 5.96 -3.37 12.18
N ALA A 71 6.93 -2.54 11.80
CA ALA A 71 8.35 -2.89 11.92
C ALA A 71 8.78 -3.04 13.39
N GLU A 72 8.29 -2.20 14.29
CA GLU A 72 8.54 -2.33 15.73
C GLU A 72 7.95 -3.64 16.27
N TYR A 73 6.68 -3.91 15.97
CA TYR A 73 6.01 -5.15 16.36
C TYR A 73 6.74 -6.40 15.82
N LEU A 74 7.11 -6.40 14.54
CA LEU A 74 7.76 -7.55 13.91
C LEU A 74 9.18 -7.78 14.44
N ARG A 75 9.92 -6.73 14.81
CA ARG A 75 11.27 -6.87 15.37
C ARG A 75 11.30 -7.72 16.65
N GLU A 76 10.23 -7.66 17.45
CA GLU A 76 10.11 -8.46 18.68
C GLU A 76 9.55 -9.87 18.46
N LYS A 77 8.92 -10.11 17.32
CA LYS A 77 8.12 -11.32 17.06
C LYS A 77 8.70 -12.26 16.03
N VAL A 78 9.51 -11.75 15.11
CA VAL A 78 10.08 -12.55 14.01
C VAL A 78 11.45 -13.09 14.45
N PRO A 79 11.60 -14.41 14.59
CA PRO A 79 12.90 -14.99 14.88
C PRO A 79 13.79 -15.02 13.62
N GLU A 80 15.09 -14.91 13.82
CA GLU A 80 16.08 -15.08 12.76
C GLU A 80 16.47 -16.57 12.57
N PRO A 81 16.80 -17.02 11.35
CA PRO A 81 16.91 -16.22 10.12
C PRO A 81 15.55 -15.95 9.45
N ALA A 82 15.32 -14.71 9.03
CA ALA A 82 14.09 -14.27 8.37
C ALA A 82 14.37 -13.50 7.07
N VAL A 83 13.36 -13.39 6.22
CA VAL A 83 13.42 -12.66 4.94
C VAL A 83 12.10 -11.93 4.73
N VAL A 84 12.15 -10.65 4.36
CA VAL A 84 10.96 -9.92 3.94
C VAL A 84 10.66 -10.28 2.50
N VAL A 85 9.40 -10.63 2.20
CA VAL A 85 8.98 -11.09 0.88
C VAL A 85 7.96 -10.11 0.31
N ALA A 86 8.23 -9.57 -0.88
CA ALA A 86 7.23 -8.86 -1.68
C ALA A 86 6.41 -9.89 -2.48
N PRO A 87 5.09 -10.01 -2.25
CA PRO A 87 4.25 -11.01 -2.93
C PRO A 87 4.02 -10.71 -4.43
N ASP A 88 4.17 -9.44 -4.83
CA ASP A 88 4.04 -8.96 -6.19
C ASP A 88 4.86 -7.68 -6.42
N ASP A 89 4.79 -7.14 -7.63
CA ASP A 89 5.48 -5.92 -8.05
C ASP A 89 4.95 -4.65 -7.34
N GLY A 90 3.67 -4.62 -6.98
CA GLY A 90 3.03 -3.50 -6.28
C GLY A 90 3.50 -3.36 -4.82
N ALA A 91 3.81 -4.49 -4.18
CA ALA A 91 4.25 -4.54 -2.80
C ALA A 91 5.76 -4.27 -2.61
N VAL A 92 6.59 -4.34 -3.67
CA VAL A 92 8.06 -4.22 -3.58
C VAL A 92 8.52 -2.98 -2.82
N LYS A 93 7.91 -1.81 -3.07
CA LYS A 93 8.28 -0.55 -2.39
C LYS A 93 8.00 -0.61 -0.88
N VAL A 94 6.93 -1.28 -0.45
CA VAL A 94 6.55 -1.41 0.96
C VAL A 94 7.44 -2.46 1.63
N ALA A 95 7.60 -3.62 0.99
CA ALA A 95 8.47 -4.70 1.45
C ALA A 95 9.92 -4.26 1.60
N TYR A 96 10.48 -3.51 0.64
CA TYR A 96 11.82 -2.93 0.74
C TYR A 96 11.96 -2.02 1.96
N ARG A 97 10.99 -1.12 2.20
CA ARG A 97 11.01 -0.22 3.37
C ARG A 97 10.86 -0.97 4.70
N LEU A 98 10.20 -2.12 4.71
CA LEU A 98 10.13 -3.01 5.87
C LEU A 98 11.46 -3.71 6.10
N ALA A 99 12.06 -4.28 5.04
CA ALA A 99 13.35 -4.97 5.07
C ALA A 99 14.45 -4.06 5.65
N GLU A 100 14.53 -2.80 5.20
CA GLU A 100 15.47 -1.80 5.73
C GLU A 100 15.26 -1.53 7.24
N ARG A 101 14.00 -1.47 7.70
CA ARG A 101 13.68 -1.21 9.12
C ARG A 101 13.97 -2.41 10.03
N LEU A 102 13.80 -3.62 9.50
CA LEU A 102 14.09 -4.87 10.21
C LEU A 102 15.55 -5.32 10.04
N ARG A 103 16.30 -4.71 9.12
CA ARG A 103 17.65 -5.15 8.69
C ARG A 103 17.67 -6.60 8.21
N LEU A 104 16.60 -6.99 7.50
CA LEU A 104 16.44 -8.33 6.93
C LEU A 104 16.66 -8.31 5.42
N PRO A 105 17.07 -9.44 4.81
CA PRO A 105 17.10 -9.55 3.34
C PRO A 105 15.69 -9.39 2.75
N LEU A 106 15.64 -8.97 1.49
CA LEU A 106 14.43 -8.87 0.67
C LEU A 106 14.42 -10.00 -0.37
N ALA A 107 13.27 -10.64 -0.53
CA ALA A 107 12.95 -11.46 -1.69
C ALA A 107 11.70 -10.91 -2.39
N VAL A 108 11.60 -11.13 -3.70
CA VAL A 108 10.48 -10.67 -4.53
C VAL A 108 9.91 -11.85 -5.28
N VAL A 109 8.61 -12.04 -5.18
CA VAL A 109 7.86 -12.98 -6.00
C VAL A 109 7.48 -12.28 -7.29
N PHE A 110 8.01 -12.77 -8.40
CA PHE A 110 7.62 -12.35 -9.73
C PHE A 110 6.65 -13.38 -10.31
N GLN A 111 5.40 -12.96 -10.44
CA GLN A 111 4.35 -13.77 -11.03
C GLN A 111 3.88 -13.13 -12.34
N ARG A 112 3.85 -13.91 -13.43
CA ARG A 112 3.33 -13.43 -14.71
C ARG A 112 2.08 -14.24 -15.08
N ARG A 113 0.91 -13.59 -15.11
CA ARG A 113 -0.30 -14.18 -15.68
C ARG A 113 -0.31 -13.93 -17.18
N THR A 114 -0.27 -15.01 -17.96
CA THR A 114 -0.37 -14.97 -19.42
C THR A 114 -1.82 -15.05 -19.90
N ALA A 115 -2.71 -15.66 -19.11
CA ALA A 115 -4.16 -15.69 -19.33
C ALA A 115 -4.89 -15.95 -17.99
N PRO A 116 -6.23 -15.72 -17.90
CA PRO A 116 -7.02 -15.97 -16.68
C PRO A 116 -6.90 -17.40 -16.14
N ASP A 117 -6.81 -18.39 -17.03
CA ASP A 117 -6.76 -19.83 -16.71
C ASP A 117 -5.38 -20.48 -16.95
N ALA A 118 -4.34 -19.68 -17.21
CA ALA A 118 -3.01 -20.23 -17.49
C ALA A 118 -2.25 -20.59 -16.20
N GLU A 119 -1.45 -21.67 -16.27
CA GLU A 119 -0.50 -22.02 -15.23
C GLU A 119 0.45 -20.84 -14.96
N GLN A 120 0.57 -20.49 -13.69
CA GLN A 120 1.30 -19.31 -13.25
C GLN A 120 2.75 -19.69 -13.05
N THR A 121 3.65 -19.17 -13.88
CA THR A 121 5.09 -19.25 -13.58
C THR A 121 5.39 -18.28 -12.45
N VAL A 122 5.75 -18.84 -11.30
CA VAL A 122 6.21 -18.09 -10.13
C VAL A 122 7.73 -18.16 -10.09
N GLN A 123 8.38 -17.01 -10.13
CA GLN A 123 9.82 -16.89 -9.94
C GLN A 123 10.07 -16.14 -8.62
N VAL A 124 11.03 -16.62 -7.84
CA VAL A 124 11.45 -15.94 -6.62
C VAL A 124 12.85 -15.38 -6.85
N VAL A 125 12.99 -14.07 -6.66
CA VAL A 125 14.28 -13.38 -6.72
C VAL A 125 14.71 -13.06 -5.30
N GLY A 126 15.84 -13.61 -4.87
CA GLY A 126 16.37 -13.49 -3.50
C GLY A 126 16.49 -14.84 -2.80
N GLU A 127 17.28 -14.87 -1.74
CA GLU A 127 17.56 -16.09 -0.97
C GLU A 127 16.51 -16.30 0.12
N VAL A 128 15.76 -17.40 0.03
CA VAL A 128 14.62 -17.70 0.92
C VAL A 128 14.78 -19.04 1.65
N GLU A 129 15.73 -19.88 1.24
CA GLU A 129 15.85 -21.22 1.79
C GLU A 129 16.26 -21.18 3.26
N GLY A 130 15.53 -21.93 4.10
CA GLY A 130 15.76 -21.97 5.55
C GLY A 130 15.41 -20.68 6.30
N ARG A 131 14.75 -19.70 5.67
CA ARG A 131 14.37 -18.41 6.29
C ARG A 131 12.86 -18.32 6.52
N ILE A 132 12.47 -17.63 7.59
CA ILE A 132 11.06 -17.32 7.86
C ILE A 132 10.60 -16.18 6.97
N PRO A 133 9.58 -16.37 6.10
CA PRO A 133 9.07 -15.33 5.23
C PRO A 133 8.19 -14.35 6.01
N VAL A 134 8.46 -13.06 5.87
CA VAL A 134 7.64 -11.95 6.39
C VAL A 134 7.01 -11.23 5.20
N LEU A 135 5.72 -11.44 5.01
CA LEU A 135 4.94 -10.80 3.96
C LEU A 135 4.36 -9.48 4.46
N ILE A 136 4.32 -8.48 3.59
CA ILE A 136 3.61 -7.22 3.85
C ILE A 136 2.89 -6.76 2.59
N ASP A 137 1.69 -6.23 2.80
CA ASP A 137 0.86 -5.57 1.80
C ASP A 137 0.29 -4.27 2.41
N ARG A 138 -0.37 -3.45 1.59
CA ARG A 138 -1.04 -2.20 2.00
C ARG A 138 -2.42 -2.44 2.59
#